data_AF-A0A9P0PPN6-F1
#
_entry.id   AF-A0A9P0PPN6-F1
#
_cell.length_a   1.000
_cell.length_b   1.000
_cell.length_c   1.000
_cell.angle_alpha   90.00
_cell.angle_beta   90.00
_cell.angle_gamma   90.00
#
_symmetry.space_group_name_H-M   'P 1'
#
loop_
_entity.id
_entity.type
_entity.pdbx_description
1 polymer ?
#
loop_
_entity_poly.entity_id
_entity_poly.type
_entity_poly.pdbx_seq_one_letter_code
_entity_poly.pdbx_strand_id
1 'polypeptide(L)'
;MAEAHSAVAFSFQITHEGWDVNLDREVLHLVWQSGIRSWKKKVARFGNSIHNGVYPGHYRYLCLLIGIATAVHFNGYNVPLNLTNRLLHLLPGSSLLWQMAACILTSLFYWLTAIYMLRYILKLLLMYKGWMYESRARGSQVSLKTKIWFSLLKIFSGWNTPKLYSYQGSLPRLPLPSLQDTMERYLRSVKPLLPEEKYQRMEKLAEEFQNGIGKKLQWYLVLKSWWATNYVSDWWEEYVYLRGRSALMINSNFYGIDALFMHHTKNQAARAASSIYSVLVFRRLIERQELEPIRIQGVVPLCSWQYERTFNTTRIPGIETDKICHWSDSNHIIVYHKGRYFKVIIYKGRILKPCELQV
;
A
#
# COMPACT_ATOMS: atom_id res chain seq x y z
N MET A 1 8.42 -23.94 9.27
CA MET A 1 8.67 -24.59 10.58
C MET A 1 7.55 -24.42 11.61
N ALA A 2 6.60 -23.49 11.49
CA ALA A 2 5.41 -23.51 12.35
C ALA A 2 4.55 -24.77 12.11
N GLU A 3 4.43 -25.21 10.86
CA GLU A 3 3.70 -26.44 10.48
C GLU A 3 4.31 -27.73 11.05
N ALA A 4 5.63 -27.79 11.25
CA ALA A 4 6.30 -28.96 11.83
C ALA A 4 6.05 -29.10 13.34
N HIS A 5 5.81 -27.99 14.06
CA HIS A 5 5.37 -28.05 15.46
C HIS A 5 3.85 -28.27 15.59
N SER A 6 3.05 -27.82 14.62
CA SER A 6 1.62 -28.17 14.54
C SER A 6 1.40 -29.69 14.44
N ALA A 7 2.32 -30.38 13.75
CA ALA A 7 2.28 -31.84 13.57
C ALA A 7 2.56 -32.64 14.86
N VAL A 8 2.92 -31.98 15.97
CA VAL A 8 3.14 -32.61 17.29
C VAL A 8 1.90 -32.47 18.20
N ALA A 9 0.87 -31.70 17.80
CA ALA A 9 -0.39 -31.60 18.55
C ALA A 9 -1.17 -32.92 18.60
N PHE A 10 -0.87 -33.81 17.65
CA PHE A 10 -1.50 -35.11 17.46
C PHE A 10 -0.42 -36.09 17.03
N SER A 11 0.23 -36.76 17.99
CA SER A 11 1.06 -37.92 17.66
C SER A 11 0.20 -39.17 17.76
N PHE A 12 -0.03 -39.81 16.62
CA PHE A 12 -0.66 -41.11 16.53
C PHE A 12 0.45 -42.16 16.38
N GLN A 13 0.58 -43.04 17.37
CA GLN A 13 1.50 -44.17 17.31
C GLN A 13 0.70 -45.47 17.44
N ILE A 14 0.94 -46.40 16.51
CA ILE A 14 0.40 -47.76 16.59
C ILE A 14 1.44 -48.60 17.34
N THR A 15 1.09 -49.07 18.54
CA THR A 15 1.92 -49.96 19.36
C THR A 15 1.34 -51.38 19.33
N HIS A 16 2.11 -52.36 19.81
CA HIS A 16 1.67 -53.76 19.87
C HIS A 16 0.45 -53.99 20.79
N GLU A 17 0.13 -53.01 21.65
CA GLU A 17 -1.00 -53.02 22.57
C GLU A 17 -2.22 -52.22 22.06
N GLY A 18 -2.12 -51.52 20.92
CA GLY A 18 -3.23 -50.75 20.34
C GLY A 18 -2.79 -49.45 19.66
N TRP A 19 -3.69 -48.46 19.63
CA TRP A 19 -3.40 -47.11 19.14
C TRP A 19 -3.24 -46.15 20.32
N ASP A 20 -2.12 -45.42 20.37
CA ASP A 20 -1.87 -44.36 21.36
C ASP A 20 -1.97 -42.98 20.68
N VAL A 21 -2.81 -42.11 21.26
CA VAL A 21 -3.07 -40.76 20.79
C VAL A 21 -2.68 -39.80 21.91
N ASN A 22 -1.56 -39.11 21.73
CA ASN A 22 -1.15 -38.05 22.63
C ASN A 22 -1.68 -36.69 22.11
N LEU A 23 -2.63 -36.12 22.86
CA LEU A 23 -3.27 -34.84 22.59
C LEU A 23 -2.77 -33.80 23.59
N ASP A 24 -1.81 -32.99 23.17
CA ASP A 24 -1.30 -31.90 24.00
C ASP A 24 -2.31 -30.74 24.04
N ARG A 25 -2.96 -30.57 25.19
CA ARG A 25 -3.97 -29.52 25.44
C ARG A 25 -3.38 -28.11 25.30
N GLU A 26 -2.12 -27.90 25.64
CA GLU A 26 -1.47 -26.59 25.49
C GLU A 26 -1.25 -26.26 24.03
N VAL A 27 -0.81 -27.24 23.23
CA VAL A 27 -0.63 -27.06 21.79
C VAL A 27 -1.97 -26.80 21.10
N LEU A 28 -3.02 -27.55 21.44
CA LEU A 28 -4.37 -27.28 20.93
C LEU A 28 -4.86 -25.87 21.27
N HIS A 29 -4.65 -25.43 22.51
CA HIS A 29 -5.02 -24.08 22.92
C HIS A 29 -4.22 -23.01 22.15
N LEU A 30 -2.93 -23.21 21.91
CA LEU A 30 -2.10 -22.33 21.08
C LEU A 30 -2.58 -22.28 19.63
N VAL A 31 -2.92 -23.43 19.05
CA VAL A 31 -3.49 -23.53 17.69
C VAL A 31 -4.83 -22.79 17.62
N TRP A 32 -5.71 -22.99 18.59
CA TRP A 32 -6.98 -22.28 18.69
C TRP A 32 -6.81 -20.76 18.80
N GLN A 33 -5.93 -20.29 19.69
CA GLN A 33 -5.63 -18.87 19.83
C GLN A 33 -5.05 -18.26 18.54
N SER A 34 -4.17 -18.99 17.86
CA SER A 34 -3.63 -18.61 16.56
C SER A 34 -4.74 -18.52 15.50
N GLY A 35 -5.65 -19.50 15.48
CA GLY A 35 -6.82 -19.52 14.61
C GLY A 35 -7.74 -18.31 14.80
N ILE A 36 -8.12 -18.03 16.05
CA ILE A 36 -8.93 -16.84 16.40
C ILE A 36 -8.23 -15.56 15.95
N ARG A 37 -6.93 -15.43 16.22
CA ARG A 37 -6.15 -14.25 15.84
C ARG A 37 -6.13 -14.07 14.31
N SER A 38 -5.87 -15.14 13.58
CA SER A 38 -5.86 -15.14 12.11
C SER A 38 -7.23 -14.72 11.56
N TRP A 39 -8.31 -15.26 12.11
CA TRP A 39 -9.68 -14.89 11.73
C TRP A 39 -9.98 -13.41 12.01
N LYS A 40 -9.70 -12.92 13.23
CA LYS A 40 -9.85 -11.49 13.58
C LYS A 40 -9.05 -10.59 12.64
N LYS A 41 -7.82 -10.98 12.27
CA LYS A 41 -6.97 -10.26 11.31
C LYS A 41 -7.59 -10.22 9.92
N LYS A 42 -8.14 -11.34 9.44
CA LYS A 42 -8.85 -11.42 8.15
C LYS A 42 -10.07 -10.51 8.12
N VAL A 43 -10.92 -10.55 9.15
CA VAL A 43 -12.11 -9.67 9.26
C VAL A 43 -11.71 -8.20 9.28
N ALA A 44 -10.70 -7.82 10.07
CA ALA A 44 -10.21 -6.44 10.11
C ALA A 44 -9.65 -5.99 8.75
N ARG A 45 -8.88 -6.85 8.07
CA ARG A 45 -8.36 -6.58 6.71
C ARG A 45 -9.48 -6.43 5.69
N PHE A 46 -10.53 -7.24 5.79
CA PHE A 46 -11.71 -7.11 4.92
C PHE A 46 -12.41 -5.76 5.13
N GLY A 47 -12.66 -5.37 6.39
CA GLY A 47 -13.21 -4.05 6.71
C GLY A 47 -12.34 -2.89 6.21
N ASN A 48 -11.01 -3.02 6.32
CA ASN A 48 -10.07 -2.06 5.76
C ASN A 48 -10.11 -2.03 4.23
N SER A 49 -10.22 -3.18 3.57
CA SER A 49 -10.34 -3.28 2.12
C SER A 49 -11.60 -2.59 1.62
N ILE A 50 -12.74 -2.77 2.30
CA ILE A 50 -13.98 -2.03 2.00
C ILE A 50 -13.75 -0.53 2.18
N HIS A 51 -13.21 -0.10 3.33
CA HIS A 51 -12.96 1.32 3.60
C HIS A 51 -12.07 1.95 2.51
N ASN A 52 -10.94 1.31 2.19
CA ASN A 52 -10.03 1.76 1.14
C ASN A 52 -10.67 1.69 -0.25
N GLY A 53 -11.59 0.74 -0.46
CA GLY A 53 -12.34 0.55 -1.71
C GLY A 53 -13.43 1.60 -1.94
N VAL A 54 -13.87 2.31 -0.90
CA VAL A 54 -14.91 3.35 -1.00
C VAL A 54 -14.39 4.77 -0.78
N TYR A 55 -13.18 4.93 -0.22
CA TYR A 55 -12.54 6.22 -0.01
C TYR A 55 -12.40 7.00 -1.34
N PRO A 56 -12.65 8.33 -1.40
CA PRO A 56 -12.90 9.26 -0.29
C PRO A 56 -14.34 9.24 0.28
N GLY A 57 -15.23 8.43 -0.28
CA GLY A 57 -16.58 8.22 0.25
C GLY A 57 -16.61 7.34 1.50
N HIS A 58 -17.82 7.06 1.97
CA HIS A 58 -18.08 6.26 3.17
C HIS A 58 -19.34 5.41 3.00
N TYR A 59 -19.38 4.22 3.61
CA TYR A 59 -20.52 3.30 3.53
C TYR A 59 -21.79 3.86 4.19
N ARG A 60 -21.67 4.78 5.15
CA ARG A 60 -22.82 5.47 5.77
C ARG A 60 -23.69 6.21 4.75
N TYR A 61 -23.09 6.75 3.68
CA TYR A 61 -23.84 7.41 2.62
C TYR A 61 -24.70 6.44 1.81
N LEU A 62 -24.34 5.16 1.74
CA LEU A 62 -25.18 4.14 1.11
C LEU A 62 -26.48 3.95 1.89
N CYS A 63 -26.42 3.87 3.23
CA CYS A 63 -27.60 3.76 4.08
C CYS A 63 -28.54 4.96 3.89
N LEU A 64 -27.99 6.18 3.82
CA LEU A 64 -28.75 7.39 3.55
C LEU A 64 -29.44 7.33 2.17
N LEU A 65 -28.71 6.91 1.13
CA LEU A 65 -29.25 6.78 -0.22
C LEU A 65 -30.33 5.69 -0.32
N ILE A 66 -30.24 4.62 0.46
CA ILE A 66 -31.30 3.59 0.55
C ILE A 66 -32.56 4.20 1.18
N GLY A 67 -32.43 4.96 2.26
CA GLY A 67 -33.56 5.64 2.90
C GLY A 67 -34.25 6.64 1.96
N ILE A 68 -33.46 7.46 1.26
CA ILE A 68 -33.98 8.42 0.27
C ILE A 68 -34.67 7.71 -0.90
N ALA A 69 -34.03 6.69 -1.49
CA ALA A 69 -34.60 5.97 -2.63
C ALA A 69 -35.92 5.26 -2.25
N THR A 70 -35.97 4.68 -1.06
CA THR A 70 -37.18 4.05 -0.50
C THR A 70 -38.28 5.08 -0.31
N ALA A 71 -37.99 6.21 0.35
CA ALA A 71 -38.97 7.28 0.55
C ALA A 71 -39.50 7.84 -0.78
N VAL A 72 -38.61 8.11 -1.74
CA VAL A 72 -38.99 8.59 -3.08
C VAL A 72 -39.90 7.60 -3.80
N HIS A 73 -39.55 6.31 -3.79
CA HIS A 73 -40.29 5.27 -4.49
C HIS A 73 -41.70 5.09 -3.92
N PHE A 74 -41.84 4.97 -2.58
CA PHE A 74 -43.13 4.73 -1.94
C PHE A 74 -44.03 5.96 -1.88
N ASN A 75 -43.48 7.18 -1.95
CA ASN A 75 -44.28 8.41 -2.05
C ASN A 75 -44.61 8.79 -3.51
N GLY A 76 -44.18 8.00 -4.50
CA GLY A 76 -44.51 8.24 -5.91
C GLY A 76 -43.90 9.50 -6.51
N TYR A 77 -42.79 10.00 -5.96
CA TYR A 77 -42.12 11.17 -6.52
C TYR A 77 -41.44 10.85 -7.85
N ASN A 78 -41.62 11.73 -8.84
CA ASN A 78 -40.97 11.62 -10.14
C ASN A 78 -39.50 12.06 -10.03
N VAL A 79 -38.58 11.09 -10.07
CA VAL A 79 -37.14 11.34 -10.14
C VAL A 79 -36.58 11.12 -11.53
N PRO A 80 -35.55 11.90 -11.93
CA PRO A 80 -34.83 11.68 -13.18
C PRO A 80 -34.33 10.24 -13.30
N LEU A 81 -34.38 9.66 -14.51
CA LEU A 81 -34.03 8.27 -14.85
C LEU A 81 -34.95 7.18 -14.27
N ASN A 82 -35.58 7.42 -13.11
CA ASN A 82 -36.47 6.49 -12.40
C ASN A 82 -35.93 5.04 -12.39
N LEU A 83 -34.67 4.91 -11.97
CA LEU A 83 -33.90 3.67 -12.08
C LEU A 83 -34.54 2.52 -11.28
N THR A 84 -35.14 2.83 -10.12
CA THR A 84 -35.83 1.87 -9.27
C THR A 84 -36.94 1.13 -10.03
N ASN A 85 -37.81 1.87 -10.72
CA ASN A 85 -38.91 1.26 -11.48
C ASN A 85 -38.39 0.47 -12.70
N ARG A 86 -37.35 0.99 -13.38
CA ARG A 86 -36.70 0.26 -14.49
C ARG A 86 -36.09 -1.06 -14.02
N LEU A 87 -35.41 -1.07 -12.88
CA LEU A 87 -34.87 -2.29 -12.28
C LEU A 87 -35.99 -3.25 -11.85
N LEU A 88 -37.10 -2.73 -11.32
CA LEU A 88 -38.23 -3.56 -10.91
C LEU A 88 -38.80 -4.39 -12.06
N HIS A 89 -38.84 -3.84 -13.29
CA HIS A 89 -39.26 -4.59 -14.49
C HIS A 89 -38.32 -5.75 -14.86
N LEU A 90 -37.07 -5.72 -14.39
CA LEU A 90 -36.10 -6.80 -14.60
C LEU A 90 -36.10 -7.82 -13.46
N LEU A 91 -36.79 -7.53 -12.35
CA LEU A 91 -36.84 -8.41 -11.19
C LEU A 91 -38.01 -9.42 -11.32
N PRO A 92 -37.91 -10.60 -10.68
CA PRO A 92 -38.89 -11.70 -10.85
C PRO A 92 -40.31 -11.41 -10.35
N GLY A 93 -40.54 -10.28 -9.68
CA GLY A 93 -41.87 -9.91 -9.21
C GLY A 93 -41.95 -8.49 -8.67
N SER A 94 -43.16 -8.11 -8.28
CA SER A 94 -43.52 -6.76 -7.80
C SER A 94 -43.78 -6.70 -6.28
N SER A 95 -43.51 -7.78 -5.55
CA SER A 95 -43.67 -7.84 -4.09
C SER A 95 -42.86 -6.76 -3.37
N LEU A 96 -43.23 -6.44 -2.12
CA LEU A 96 -42.51 -5.50 -1.27
C LEU A 96 -41.00 -5.80 -1.21
N LEU A 97 -40.62 -7.08 -1.14
CA LEU A 97 -39.22 -7.51 -1.12
C LEU A 97 -38.48 -7.10 -2.40
N TRP A 98 -39.11 -7.26 -3.56
CA TRP A 98 -38.51 -6.88 -4.85
C TRP A 98 -38.44 -5.36 -5.03
N GLN A 99 -39.43 -4.62 -4.52
CA GLN A 99 -39.39 -3.14 -4.50
C GLN A 99 -38.25 -2.62 -3.61
N MET A 100 -38.06 -3.21 -2.42
CA MET A 100 -36.92 -2.90 -1.55
C MET A 100 -35.59 -3.28 -2.20
N ALA A 101 -35.50 -4.45 -2.85
CA ALA A 101 -34.30 -4.86 -3.57
C ALA A 101 -33.95 -3.89 -4.71
N ALA A 102 -34.95 -3.44 -5.49
CA ALA A 102 -34.76 -2.43 -6.52
C ALA A 102 -34.25 -1.10 -5.95
N CYS A 103 -34.78 -0.66 -4.79
CA CYS A 103 -34.29 0.53 -4.11
C CYS A 103 -32.82 0.37 -3.68
N ILE A 104 -32.45 -0.77 -3.07
CA ILE A 104 -31.09 -1.04 -2.63
C ILE A 104 -30.11 -1.06 -3.81
N LEU A 105 -30.47 -1.74 -4.90
CA LEU A 105 -29.64 -1.81 -6.11
C LEU A 105 -29.47 -0.43 -6.75
N THR A 106 -30.53 0.37 -6.81
CA THR A 106 -30.49 1.75 -7.30
C THR A 106 -29.56 2.61 -6.45
N SER A 107 -29.70 2.56 -5.12
CA SER A 107 -28.84 3.32 -4.20
C SER A 107 -27.39 2.88 -4.27
N LEU A 108 -27.13 1.56 -4.42
CA LEU A 108 -25.79 1.01 -4.61
C LEU A 108 -25.16 1.54 -5.90
N PHE A 109 -25.92 1.57 -7.01
CA PHE A 109 -25.45 2.09 -8.29
C PHE A 109 -25.05 3.57 -8.19
N TYR A 110 -25.92 4.42 -7.64
CA TYR A 110 -25.61 5.84 -7.47
C TYR A 110 -24.43 6.08 -6.52
N TRP A 111 -24.37 5.33 -5.42
CA TRP A 111 -23.29 5.44 -4.45
C TRP A 111 -21.93 5.04 -5.06
N LEU A 112 -21.86 3.91 -5.77
CA LEU A 112 -20.65 3.49 -6.47
C LEU A 112 -20.25 4.50 -7.54
N THR A 113 -21.20 4.99 -8.33
CA THR A 113 -20.95 6.02 -9.34
C THR A 113 -20.35 7.28 -8.72
N ALA A 114 -20.91 7.77 -7.61
CA ALA A 114 -20.39 8.93 -6.89
C ALA A 114 -18.97 8.69 -6.36
N ILE A 115 -18.68 7.51 -5.81
CA ILE A 115 -17.33 7.14 -5.33
C ILE A 115 -16.33 7.15 -6.48
N TYR A 116 -16.64 6.49 -7.61
CA TYR A 116 -15.74 6.44 -8.75
C TYR A 116 -15.51 7.82 -9.37
N MET A 117 -16.55 8.66 -9.42
CA MET A 117 -16.43 10.06 -9.85
C MET A 117 -15.49 10.85 -8.93
N LEU A 118 -15.67 10.77 -7.61
CA LEU A 118 -14.79 11.44 -6.64
C LEU A 118 -13.34 10.97 -6.76
N ARG A 119 -13.11 9.66 -6.93
CA ARG A 119 -11.77 9.09 -7.15
C ARG A 119 -11.13 9.63 -8.42
N TYR A 120 -11.90 9.71 -9.49
CA TYR A 120 -11.41 10.20 -10.77
C TYR A 120 -11.07 11.69 -10.69
N ILE A 121 -11.91 12.49 -10.02
CA ILE A 121 -11.63 13.92 -9.75
C ILE A 121 -10.33 14.06 -8.94
N LEU A 122 -10.17 13.31 -7.84
CA LEU A 122 -8.93 13.31 -7.07
C LEU A 122 -7.72 12.93 -7.93
N LYS A 123 -7.86 11.91 -8.77
CA LYS A 123 -6.80 11.47 -9.68
C LYS A 123 -6.38 12.58 -10.64
N LEU A 124 -7.34 13.26 -11.27
CA LEU A 124 -7.07 14.40 -12.16
C LEU A 124 -6.41 15.56 -11.42
N LEU A 125 -6.87 15.89 -10.20
CA LEU A 125 -6.22 16.91 -9.37
C LEU A 125 -4.78 16.51 -9.07
N LEU A 126 -4.52 15.27 -8.69
CA LEU A 126 -3.17 14.78 -8.36
C LEU A 126 -2.24 14.67 -9.57
N MET A 127 -2.75 14.71 -10.81
CA MET A 127 -1.92 14.80 -12.00
C MET A 127 -1.27 16.18 -12.18
N TYR A 128 -1.82 17.23 -11.57
CA TYR A 128 -1.21 18.56 -11.63
C TYR A 128 0.07 18.61 -10.79
N LYS A 129 1.18 18.91 -11.46
CA LYS A 129 2.55 18.96 -10.89
C LYS A 129 3.14 20.37 -10.82
N GLY A 130 2.42 21.39 -11.29
CA GLY A 130 2.93 22.76 -11.38
C GLY A 130 3.32 23.34 -10.02
N TRP A 131 2.61 22.93 -8.96
CA TRP A 131 2.89 23.33 -7.58
C TRP A 131 4.31 23.00 -7.10
N MET A 132 4.97 21.98 -7.68
CA MET A 132 6.35 21.62 -7.31
C MET A 132 7.39 22.61 -7.81
N TYR A 133 7.08 23.33 -8.90
CA TYR A 133 7.98 24.27 -9.56
C TYR A 133 7.72 25.72 -9.18
N GLU A 134 6.73 25.98 -8.32
CA GLU A 134 6.51 27.30 -7.74
C GLU A 134 7.74 27.73 -6.92
N SER A 135 8.15 28.98 -7.07
CA SER A 135 9.27 29.53 -6.30
C SER A 135 8.95 29.53 -4.81
N ARG A 136 9.96 29.19 -4.00
CA ARG A 136 9.90 29.24 -2.53
C ARG A 136 10.79 30.35 -1.96
N ALA A 137 11.27 31.25 -2.82
CA ALA A 137 12.11 32.36 -2.40
C ALA A 137 11.33 33.33 -1.51
N ARG A 138 12.04 34.07 -0.66
CA ARG A 138 11.40 35.10 0.17
C ARG A 138 10.77 36.17 -0.74
N GLY A 139 9.49 36.44 -0.55
CA GLY A 139 8.72 37.41 -1.34
C GLY A 139 8.02 36.84 -2.57
N SER A 140 8.23 35.57 -2.94
CA SER A 140 7.48 34.95 -4.03
C SER A 140 6.05 34.59 -3.61
N GLN A 141 5.09 34.82 -4.51
CA GLN A 141 3.68 34.47 -4.31
C GLN A 141 3.33 33.22 -5.11
N VAL A 142 2.54 32.34 -4.51
CA VAL A 142 2.00 31.15 -5.19
C VAL A 142 1.00 31.59 -6.25
N SER A 143 1.08 31.02 -7.45
CA SER A 143 0.14 31.32 -8.53
C SER A 143 -1.33 31.05 -8.15
N LEU A 144 -2.24 31.82 -8.75
CA LEU A 144 -3.69 31.63 -8.53
C LEU A 144 -4.12 30.20 -8.93
N LYS A 145 -3.54 29.64 -9.99
CA LYS A 145 -3.79 28.27 -10.44
C LYS A 145 -3.47 27.25 -9.34
N THR A 146 -2.30 27.36 -8.72
CA THR A 146 -1.90 26.48 -7.61
C THR A 146 -2.78 26.69 -6.38
N LYS A 147 -3.17 27.93 -6.08
CA LYS A 147 -4.10 28.23 -4.98
C LYS A 147 -5.48 27.56 -5.19
N ILE A 148 -6.07 27.72 -6.37
CA ILE A 148 -7.35 27.09 -6.72
C ILE A 148 -7.25 25.57 -6.65
N TRP A 149 -6.21 25.00 -7.27
CA TRP A 149 -5.95 23.57 -7.23
C TRP A 149 -5.84 23.03 -5.79
N PHE A 150 -5.11 23.73 -4.93
CA PHE A 150 -4.93 23.33 -3.53
C PHE A 150 -6.25 23.34 -2.76
N SER A 151 -7.08 24.37 -2.97
CA SER A 151 -8.41 24.46 -2.38
C SER A 151 -9.31 23.30 -2.85
N LEU A 152 -9.33 23.02 -4.16
CA LEU A 152 -10.09 21.89 -4.71
C LEU A 152 -9.60 20.56 -4.13
N LEU A 153 -8.28 20.35 -4.07
CA LEU A 153 -7.72 19.12 -3.53
C LEU A 153 -8.09 18.93 -2.06
N LYS A 154 -8.09 19.99 -1.23
CA LYS A 154 -8.58 19.94 0.15
C LYS A 154 -10.07 19.58 0.25
N ILE A 155 -10.91 20.19 -0.59
CA ILE A 155 -12.36 19.92 -0.62
C ILE A 155 -12.62 18.45 -0.95
N PHE A 156 -11.99 17.93 -2.01
CA PHE A 156 -12.23 16.56 -2.48
C PHE A 156 -11.49 15.48 -1.68
N SER A 157 -10.48 15.83 -0.88
CA SER A 157 -9.75 14.89 -0.02
C SER A 157 -10.29 14.82 1.42
N GLY A 158 -11.20 15.72 1.81
CA GLY A 158 -11.27 16.20 3.19
C GLY A 158 -12.48 15.82 4.05
N TRP A 159 -13.29 14.81 3.73
CA TRP A 159 -14.52 14.55 4.52
C TRP A 159 -14.45 13.31 5.42
N ASN A 160 -13.48 12.43 5.17
CA ASN A 160 -13.29 11.20 5.94
C ASN A 160 -11.81 11.05 6.33
N THR A 161 -11.56 10.50 7.52
CA THR A 161 -10.21 10.21 8.00
C THR A 161 -9.59 9.09 7.14
N PRO A 162 -8.47 9.35 6.45
CA PRO A 162 -7.84 8.33 5.61
C PRO A 162 -7.09 7.30 6.46
N LYS A 163 -7.14 6.05 6.03
CA LYS A 163 -6.26 4.96 6.46
C LYS A 163 -5.01 4.90 5.58
N LEU A 164 -4.03 4.12 6.01
CA LEU A 164 -2.71 4.01 5.37
C LEU A 164 -2.77 3.85 3.84
N TYR A 165 -3.73 3.07 3.33
CA TYR A 165 -3.86 2.77 1.90
C TYR A 165 -5.08 3.42 1.23
N SER A 166 -5.77 4.36 1.91
CA SER A 166 -7.00 4.99 1.41
C SER A 166 -6.83 5.68 0.04
N TYR A 167 -5.68 6.31 -0.19
CA TYR A 167 -5.43 7.05 -1.44
C TYR A 167 -4.95 6.17 -2.61
N GLN A 168 -4.63 4.90 -2.39
CA GLN A 168 -3.99 4.06 -3.43
C GLN A 168 -4.85 3.93 -4.70
N GLY A 169 -6.17 3.90 -4.56
CA GLY A 169 -7.11 3.88 -5.70
C GLY A 169 -7.26 5.22 -6.42
N SER A 170 -6.80 6.33 -5.81
CA SER A 170 -6.91 7.69 -6.35
C SER A 170 -5.57 8.23 -6.89
N LEU A 171 -4.45 7.56 -6.62
CA LEU A 171 -3.16 8.00 -7.13
C LEU A 171 -3.10 7.91 -8.67
N PRO A 172 -2.53 8.91 -9.34
CA PRO A 172 -2.29 8.84 -10.77
C PRO A 172 -1.21 7.80 -11.09
N ARG A 173 -1.26 7.24 -12.30
CA ARG A 173 -0.16 6.40 -12.80
C ARG A 173 1.08 7.27 -12.98
N LEU A 174 2.26 6.64 -12.91
CA LEU A 174 3.51 7.32 -13.22
C LEU A 174 3.45 7.81 -14.69
N PRO A 175 3.61 9.11 -14.96
CA PRO A 175 3.57 9.61 -16.32
C PRO A 175 4.79 9.14 -17.11
N LEU A 176 4.56 8.77 -18.36
CA LEU A 176 5.59 8.40 -19.31
C LEU A 176 5.99 9.64 -20.14
N PRO A 177 7.22 10.18 -20.01
CA PRO A 177 7.66 11.30 -20.85
C PRO A 177 7.73 10.91 -22.33
N SER A 178 7.67 11.92 -23.20
CA SER A 178 7.87 11.72 -24.63
C SER A 178 9.32 11.29 -24.91
N LEU A 179 9.54 10.60 -26.03
CA LEU A 179 10.89 10.23 -26.45
C LEU A 179 11.74 11.49 -26.69
N GLN A 180 11.17 12.50 -27.35
CA GLN A 180 11.81 13.79 -27.61
C GLN A 180 12.23 14.49 -26.32
N ASP A 181 11.32 14.70 -25.36
CA ASP A 181 11.61 15.34 -24.07
C ASP A 181 12.72 14.59 -23.33
N THR A 182 12.74 13.26 -23.44
CA THR A 182 13.76 12.42 -22.81
C THR A 182 15.12 12.64 -23.46
N MET A 183 15.19 12.70 -24.79
CA MET A 183 16.45 12.96 -25.53
C MET A 183 16.97 14.37 -25.27
N GLU A 184 16.10 15.38 -25.29
CA GLU A 184 16.48 16.78 -25.00
C GLU A 184 17.05 16.93 -23.58
N ARG A 185 16.42 16.28 -22.59
CA ARG A 185 16.91 16.30 -21.21
C ARG A 185 18.20 15.52 -21.04
N TYR A 186 18.36 14.41 -21.75
CA TYR A 186 19.61 13.63 -21.78
C TYR A 186 20.77 14.46 -22.35
N LEU A 187 20.59 15.08 -23.53
CA LEU A 187 21.63 15.92 -24.13
C LEU A 187 21.99 17.09 -23.23
N ARG A 188 20.99 17.75 -22.63
CA ARG A 188 21.21 18.82 -21.64
C ARG A 188 22.02 18.34 -20.43
N SER A 189 21.80 17.13 -19.92
CA SER A 189 22.50 16.63 -18.74
C SER A 189 23.94 16.23 -19.01
N VAL A 190 24.26 15.74 -20.22
CA VAL A 190 25.63 15.33 -20.59
C VAL A 190 26.47 16.47 -21.16
N LYS A 191 25.85 17.55 -21.68
CA LYS A 191 26.56 18.72 -22.23
C LYS A 191 27.65 19.28 -21.32
N PRO A 192 27.43 19.55 -20.02
CA PRO A 192 28.49 20.08 -19.15
C PRO A 192 29.58 19.06 -18.80
N LEU A 193 29.41 17.78 -19.14
CA LEU A 193 30.34 16.69 -18.82
C LEU A 193 31.25 16.31 -20.00
N LEU A 194 30.94 16.79 -21.21
CA LEU A 194 31.56 16.34 -22.45
C LEU A 194 32.25 17.50 -23.18
N PRO A 195 33.47 17.28 -23.72
CA PRO A 195 34.04 18.15 -24.73
C PRO A 195 33.13 18.23 -25.97
N GLU A 196 33.21 19.35 -26.69
CA GLU A 196 32.33 19.67 -27.83
C GLU A 196 32.27 18.54 -28.87
N GLU A 197 33.42 17.97 -29.26
CA GLU A 197 33.48 16.87 -30.24
C GLU A 197 32.70 15.62 -29.78
N LYS A 198 32.79 15.26 -28.49
CA LYS A 198 32.06 14.12 -27.93
C LYS A 198 30.57 14.43 -27.78
N TYR A 199 30.24 15.69 -27.47
CA TYR A 199 28.86 16.14 -27.38
C TYR A 199 28.16 16.08 -28.75
N GLN A 200 28.79 16.57 -29.82
CA GLN A 200 28.26 16.46 -31.19
C GLN A 200 28.03 15.01 -31.62
N ARG A 201 28.92 14.09 -31.21
CA ARG A 201 28.69 12.64 -31.41
C ARG A 201 27.44 12.15 -30.66
N MET A 202 27.22 12.58 -29.42
CA MET A 202 26.03 12.21 -28.66
C MET A 202 24.75 12.77 -29.28
N GLU A 203 24.78 13.98 -29.84
CA GLU A 203 23.64 14.56 -30.55
C GLU A 203 23.22 13.69 -31.75
N LYS A 204 24.17 13.28 -32.58
CA LYS A 204 23.91 12.37 -33.71
C LYS A 204 23.31 11.04 -33.26
N LEU A 205 23.88 10.41 -32.22
CA LEU A 205 23.36 9.14 -31.71
C LEU A 205 21.96 9.28 -31.09
N ALA A 206 21.69 10.39 -30.40
CA ALA A 206 20.37 10.68 -29.85
C ALA A 206 19.34 10.87 -30.97
N GLU A 207 19.70 11.56 -32.05
CA GLU A 207 18.86 11.74 -33.23
C GLU A 207 18.59 10.41 -33.94
N GLU A 208 19.63 9.58 -34.17
CA GLU A 208 19.50 8.25 -34.75
C GLU A 208 18.59 7.35 -33.91
N PHE A 209 18.75 7.36 -32.57
CA PHE A 209 17.90 6.61 -31.66
C PHE A 209 16.45 7.11 -31.70
N GLN A 210 16.26 8.42 -31.62
CA GLN A 210 14.95 9.06 -31.65
C GLN A 210 14.21 8.78 -32.96
N ASN A 211 14.92 8.73 -34.08
CA ASN A 211 14.33 8.53 -35.39
C ASN A 211 14.25 7.06 -35.82
N GLY A 212 15.05 6.17 -35.23
CA GLY A 212 15.09 4.73 -35.47
C GLY A 212 14.40 3.91 -34.38
N ILE A 213 15.18 3.03 -33.72
CA ILE A 213 14.66 2.00 -32.81
C ILE A 213 13.92 2.59 -31.57
N GLY A 214 14.27 3.80 -31.15
CA GLY A 214 13.66 4.46 -29.99
C GLY A 214 12.15 4.63 -30.14
N LYS A 215 11.63 4.88 -31.35
CA LYS A 215 10.17 4.96 -31.60
C LYS A 215 9.47 3.64 -31.28
N LYS A 216 10.05 2.52 -31.72
CA LYS A 216 9.50 1.18 -31.47
C LYS A 216 9.54 0.82 -29.98
N LEU A 217 10.64 1.14 -29.30
CA LEU A 217 10.78 0.91 -27.86
C LEU A 217 9.82 1.79 -27.05
N GLN A 218 9.68 3.07 -27.40
CA GLN A 218 8.74 3.98 -26.77
C GLN A 218 7.30 3.49 -26.96
N TRP A 219 6.95 2.95 -28.12
CA TRP A 219 5.63 2.35 -28.34
C TRP A 219 5.35 1.17 -27.40
N TYR A 220 6.30 0.25 -27.24
CA TYR A 220 6.16 -0.84 -26.26
C TYR A 220 6.07 -0.32 -24.81
N LEU A 221 6.77 0.77 -24.50
CA LEU A 221 6.70 1.39 -23.17
C LEU A 221 5.36 2.08 -22.92
N VAL A 222 4.78 2.73 -23.94
CA VAL A 222 3.41 3.27 -23.91
C VAL A 222 2.42 2.14 -23.66
N LEU A 223 2.55 1.02 -24.39
CA LEU A 223 1.75 -0.16 -24.13
C LEU A 223 1.95 -0.64 -22.70
N LYS A 224 3.17 -0.86 -22.20
CA LYS A 224 3.36 -1.26 -20.78
C LYS A 224 2.68 -0.29 -19.80
N SER A 225 2.70 1.01 -20.08
CA SER A 225 2.12 2.04 -19.22
C SER A 225 0.60 1.99 -19.07
N TRP A 226 -0.16 1.44 -20.02
CA TRP A 226 -1.62 1.34 -19.84
C TRP A 226 -2.05 0.12 -19.00
N TRP A 227 -1.20 -0.91 -18.90
CA TRP A 227 -1.52 -2.19 -18.25
C TRP A 227 -0.83 -2.29 -16.88
N ALA A 228 0.34 -1.68 -16.70
CA ALA A 228 1.02 -1.64 -15.42
C ALA A 228 0.44 -0.54 -14.50
N THR A 229 0.40 -0.79 -13.19
CA THR A 229 0.10 0.25 -12.19
C THR A 229 1.20 1.31 -12.13
N ASN A 230 2.45 0.87 -12.27
CA ASN A 230 3.63 1.68 -12.49
C ASN A 230 4.54 0.95 -13.48
N TYR A 231 4.88 1.58 -14.61
CA TYR A 231 5.63 0.93 -15.69
C TYR A 231 7.10 0.67 -15.36
N VAL A 232 7.62 1.22 -14.25
CA VAL A 232 9.04 1.14 -13.85
C VAL A 232 9.28 0.19 -12.69
N SER A 233 8.31 0.02 -11.78
CA SER A 233 8.57 -0.58 -10.46
C SER A 233 9.11 -2.01 -10.50
N ASP A 234 8.58 -2.86 -11.38
CA ASP A 234 9.02 -4.25 -11.57
C ASP A 234 10.47 -4.31 -12.08
N TRP A 235 10.77 -3.56 -13.14
CA TRP A 235 12.11 -3.49 -13.70
C TRP A 235 13.12 -2.84 -12.77
N TRP A 236 12.71 -1.80 -12.04
CA TRP A 236 13.57 -1.14 -11.06
C TRP A 236 13.95 -2.09 -9.92
N GLU A 237 12.97 -2.79 -9.35
CA GLU A 237 13.23 -3.78 -8.30
C GLU A 237 14.15 -4.90 -8.82
N GLU A 238 13.84 -5.47 -9.98
CA GLU A 238 14.57 -6.60 -10.53
C GLU A 238 15.98 -6.24 -10.99
N TYR A 239 16.11 -5.29 -11.94
CA TYR A 239 17.36 -5.04 -12.64
C TYR A 239 18.32 -4.14 -11.86
N VAL A 240 17.80 -3.17 -11.08
CA VAL A 240 18.68 -2.26 -10.33
C VAL A 240 19.13 -2.87 -9.00
N TYR A 241 18.28 -3.67 -8.34
CA TYR A 241 18.62 -4.22 -7.03
C TYR A 241 18.78 -5.74 -7.02
N LEU A 242 17.80 -6.50 -7.50
CA LEU A 242 17.79 -7.95 -7.27
C LEU A 242 18.78 -8.71 -8.16
N ARG A 243 19.14 -8.19 -9.33
CA ARG A 243 20.17 -8.77 -10.21
C ARG A 243 21.58 -8.27 -9.90
N GLY A 244 21.73 -7.17 -9.15
CA GLY A 244 23.04 -6.71 -8.68
C GLY A 244 23.74 -7.77 -7.85
N ARG A 245 24.98 -8.13 -8.24
CA ARG A 245 25.77 -9.19 -7.59
C ARG A 245 26.80 -8.65 -6.58
N SER A 246 27.00 -7.34 -6.54
CA SER A 246 27.88 -6.69 -5.56
C SER A 246 27.33 -6.84 -4.14
N ALA A 247 28.21 -6.91 -3.15
CA ALA A 247 27.83 -7.05 -1.75
C ALA A 247 26.89 -5.91 -1.30
N LEU A 248 25.76 -6.26 -0.67
CA LEU A 248 24.72 -5.28 -0.32
C LEU A 248 25.15 -4.29 0.76
N MET A 249 25.94 -4.74 1.73
CA MET A 249 26.27 -3.98 2.94
C MET A 249 26.91 -2.62 2.65
N ILE A 250 27.72 -2.53 1.58
CA ILE A 250 28.44 -1.30 1.21
C ILE A 250 27.75 -0.60 0.04
N ASN A 251 27.19 -1.37 -0.91
CA ASN A 251 26.78 -0.83 -2.20
C ASN A 251 25.28 -0.48 -2.31
N SER A 252 24.43 -0.97 -1.39
CA SER A 252 22.98 -0.81 -1.53
C SER A 252 22.24 -0.57 -0.21
N ASN A 253 22.69 -1.14 0.90
CA ASN A 253 22.07 -0.91 2.19
C ASN A 253 22.30 0.53 2.64
N PHE A 254 21.28 1.15 3.23
CA PHE A 254 21.37 2.45 3.88
C PHE A 254 21.04 2.31 5.37
N TYR A 255 21.58 3.19 6.19
CA TYR A 255 21.23 3.30 7.60
C TYR A 255 20.95 4.77 7.94
N GLY A 256 19.93 4.98 8.77
CA GLY A 256 19.62 6.27 9.36
C GLY A 256 19.95 6.23 10.84
N ILE A 257 20.37 7.37 11.38
CA ILE A 257 20.70 7.51 12.79
C ILE A 257 19.91 8.70 13.33
N ASP A 258 19.14 8.46 14.40
CA ASP A 258 18.35 9.50 15.06
C ASP A 258 18.58 9.45 16.58
N ALA A 259 18.46 8.24 17.17
CA ALA A 259 18.53 8.04 18.61
C ALA A 259 19.95 7.95 19.22
N LEU A 260 21.04 8.18 18.47
CA LEU A 260 22.40 8.02 19.00
C LEU A 260 22.69 8.91 20.22
N PHE A 261 22.06 10.09 20.28
CA PHE A 261 22.29 11.06 21.35
C PHE A 261 21.23 10.99 22.47
N MET A 262 20.26 10.07 22.39
CA MET A 262 19.26 9.88 23.44
C MET A 262 19.73 8.84 24.46
N HIS A 263 20.08 9.29 25.67
CA HIS A 263 20.61 8.45 26.75
C HIS A 263 19.69 8.39 27.98
N HIS A 264 18.42 7.97 27.80
CA HIS A 264 17.45 7.89 28.91
C HIS A 264 17.82 6.86 29.99
N THR A 265 18.65 5.86 29.68
CA THR A 265 19.18 4.89 30.66
C THR A 265 20.53 4.36 30.21
N LYS A 266 21.38 3.95 31.16
CA LYS A 266 22.67 3.30 30.89
C LYS A 266 22.52 1.81 30.55
N ASN A 267 21.42 1.16 30.95
CA ASN A 267 21.17 -0.24 30.68
C ASN A 267 20.81 -0.47 29.19
N GLN A 268 21.69 -1.16 28.44
CA GLN A 268 21.49 -1.45 27.02
C GLN A 268 20.26 -2.33 26.76
N ALA A 269 20.02 -3.36 27.58
CA ALA A 269 18.88 -4.26 27.43
C ALA A 269 17.55 -3.51 27.61
N ALA A 270 17.49 -2.60 28.59
CA ALA A 270 16.32 -1.74 28.81
C ALA A 270 16.06 -0.80 27.60
N ARG A 271 17.11 -0.22 27.00
CA ARG A 271 16.98 0.58 25.77
C ARG A 271 16.48 -0.27 24.61
N ALA A 272 17.11 -1.42 24.36
CA ALA A 272 16.73 -2.32 23.28
C ALA A 272 15.27 -2.79 23.42
N ALA A 273 14.85 -3.18 24.61
CA ALA A 273 13.49 -3.60 24.89
C ALA A 273 12.47 -2.48 24.62
N SER A 274 12.80 -1.24 24.99
CA SER A 274 11.95 -0.06 24.73
C SER A 274 11.87 0.24 23.23
N SER A 275 13.00 0.20 22.51
CA SER A 275 13.03 0.39 21.05
C SER A 275 12.24 -0.70 20.32
N ILE A 276 12.42 -1.98 20.70
CA ILE A 276 11.66 -3.10 20.15
C ILE A 276 10.16 -2.86 20.36
N TYR A 277 9.74 -2.52 21.58
CA TYR A 277 8.34 -2.25 21.88
C TYR A 277 7.76 -1.14 20.99
N SER A 278 8.46 0.00 20.86
CA SER A 278 8.02 1.10 19.99
C SER A 278 7.90 0.69 18.52
N VAL A 279 8.87 -0.08 18.00
CA VAL A 279 8.84 -0.62 16.65
C VAL A 279 7.66 -1.60 16.47
N LEU A 280 7.33 -2.40 17.48
CA LEU A 280 6.18 -3.31 17.43
C LEU A 280 4.83 -2.58 17.50
N VAL A 281 4.75 -1.46 18.22
CA VAL A 281 3.59 -0.58 18.19
C VAL A 281 3.42 0.02 16.79
N PHE A 282 4.50 0.48 16.18
CA PHE A 282 4.48 0.98 14.80
C PHE A 282 4.08 -0.09 13.80
N ARG A 283 4.63 -1.31 13.91
CA ARG A 283 4.21 -2.48 13.12
C ARG A 283 2.72 -2.73 13.25
N ARG A 284 2.16 -2.64 14.46
CA ARG A 284 0.71 -2.83 14.69
C ARG A 284 -0.12 -1.77 13.96
N LEU A 285 0.30 -0.50 13.95
CA LEU A 285 -0.39 0.56 13.21
C LEU A 285 -0.40 0.27 11.70
N ILE A 286 0.71 -0.21 11.13
CA ILE A 286 0.78 -0.60 9.72
C ILE A 286 -0.12 -1.81 9.44
N GLU A 287 -0.01 -2.88 10.23
CA GLU A 287 -0.81 -4.11 10.02
C GLU A 287 -2.32 -3.85 10.12
N ARG A 288 -2.72 -2.89 10.97
CA ARG A 288 -4.12 -2.45 11.12
C ARG A 288 -4.51 -1.34 10.15
N GLN A 289 -3.57 -0.80 9.38
CA GLN A 289 -3.75 0.33 8.46
C GLN A 289 -4.25 1.61 9.18
N GLU A 290 -3.95 1.73 10.47
CA GLU A 290 -4.30 2.85 11.34
C GLU A 290 -3.26 3.99 11.23
N LEU A 291 -2.09 3.72 10.65
CA LEU A 291 -1.11 4.75 10.34
C LEU A 291 -1.66 5.71 9.28
N GLU A 292 -1.59 7.01 9.55
CA GLU A 292 -2.00 8.02 8.57
C GLU A 292 -1.08 7.98 7.33
N PRO A 293 -1.64 8.13 6.12
CA PRO A 293 -0.82 8.21 4.92
C PRO A 293 0.03 9.48 4.91
N ILE A 294 1.27 9.35 4.43
CA ILE A 294 2.16 10.49 4.26
C ILE A 294 1.57 11.44 3.22
N ARG A 295 1.51 12.73 3.57
CA ARG A 295 1.08 13.80 2.67
C ARG A 295 2.11 14.92 2.63
N ILE A 296 2.56 15.30 1.43
CA ILE A 296 3.40 16.48 1.25
C ILE A 296 2.56 17.72 1.60
N GLN A 297 3.09 18.56 2.49
CA GLN A 297 2.42 19.76 3.00
C GLN A 297 1.01 19.47 3.56
N GLY A 298 0.78 18.25 4.05
CA GLY A 298 -0.52 17.82 4.58
C GLY A 298 -1.62 17.63 3.53
N VAL A 299 -1.33 17.77 2.23
CA VAL A 299 -2.34 17.75 1.17
C VAL A 299 -2.09 16.71 0.09
N VAL A 300 -0.88 16.58 -0.44
CA VAL A 300 -0.61 15.66 -1.57
C VAL A 300 -0.21 14.28 -1.03
N PRO A 301 -1.07 13.25 -1.13
CA PRO A 301 -0.77 11.92 -0.62
C PRO A 301 0.34 11.24 -1.44
N LEU A 302 1.17 10.46 -0.74
CA LEU A 302 2.17 9.59 -1.34
C LEU A 302 1.70 8.13 -1.38
N CYS A 303 2.33 7.35 -2.24
CA CYS A 303 2.10 5.90 -2.29
C CYS A 303 2.60 5.24 -1.01
N SER A 304 1.72 4.50 -0.33
CA SER A 304 2.02 3.77 0.90
C SER A 304 2.43 2.32 0.67
N TRP A 305 2.60 1.87 -0.58
CA TRP A 305 2.73 0.43 -0.91
C TRP A 305 3.95 -0.22 -0.24
N GLN A 306 5.05 0.53 -0.11
CA GLN A 306 6.28 0.02 0.51
C GLN A 306 6.13 -0.35 1.98
N TYR A 307 5.13 0.20 2.70
CA TYR A 307 4.86 -0.16 4.09
C TYR A 307 4.50 -1.63 4.29
N GLU A 308 3.96 -2.29 3.25
CA GLU A 308 3.66 -3.72 3.30
C GLU A 308 4.92 -4.55 3.60
N ARG A 309 6.07 -4.10 3.09
CA ARG A 309 7.33 -4.84 3.16
C ARG A 309 8.23 -4.40 4.32
N THR A 310 7.82 -3.45 5.16
CA THR A 310 8.64 -2.96 6.29
C THR A 310 8.95 -4.05 7.32
N PHE A 311 8.02 -4.97 7.54
CA PHE A 311 8.17 -6.04 8.53
C PHE A 311 8.03 -7.41 7.88
N ASN A 312 8.66 -8.41 8.50
CA ASN A 312 8.61 -9.82 8.07
C ASN A 312 9.05 -10.05 6.61
N THR A 313 9.88 -9.17 6.08
CA THR A 313 10.40 -9.26 4.71
C THR A 313 11.89 -9.47 4.76
N THR A 314 12.40 -10.36 3.93
CA THR A 314 13.83 -10.55 3.71
C THR A 314 14.13 -10.74 2.24
N ARG A 315 15.36 -10.46 1.84
CA ARG A 315 15.88 -10.78 0.51
C ARG A 315 16.61 -12.12 0.60
N ILE A 316 16.19 -13.09 -0.20
CA ILE A 316 16.82 -14.41 -0.32
C ILE A 316 17.74 -14.38 -1.54
N PRO A 317 19.03 -14.73 -1.40
CA PRO A 317 19.96 -14.76 -2.51
C PRO A 317 19.56 -15.82 -3.54
N GLY A 318 19.65 -15.47 -4.82
CA GLY A 318 19.59 -16.40 -5.95
C GLY A 318 20.89 -16.34 -6.75
N ILE A 319 21.08 -17.27 -7.69
CA ILE A 319 22.29 -17.29 -8.53
C ILE A 319 22.35 -16.02 -9.39
N GLU A 320 21.31 -15.80 -10.19
CA GLU A 320 21.23 -14.64 -11.09
C GLU A 320 20.39 -13.49 -10.49
N THR A 321 19.28 -13.86 -9.85
CA THR A 321 18.28 -12.90 -9.35
C THR A 321 17.86 -13.30 -7.94
N ASP A 322 18.00 -12.36 -7.01
CA ASP A 322 17.53 -12.53 -5.65
C ASP A 322 16.01 -12.38 -5.56
N LYS A 323 15.41 -12.87 -4.48
CA LYS A 323 13.96 -12.84 -4.29
C LYS A 323 13.59 -12.11 -3.01
N ILE A 324 12.61 -11.22 -3.07
CA ILE A 324 11.99 -10.65 -1.88
C ILE A 324 10.94 -11.62 -1.36
N CYS A 325 11.09 -12.05 -0.11
CA CYS A 325 10.18 -12.96 0.56
C CYS A 325 9.53 -12.27 1.76
N HIS A 326 8.19 -12.23 1.77
CA HIS A 326 7.40 -11.56 2.79
C HIS A 326 6.46 -12.54 3.51
N TRP A 327 6.56 -12.62 4.84
CA TRP A 327 5.75 -13.52 5.67
C TRP A 327 4.65 -12.79 6.44
N SER A 328 3.41 -13.25 6.30
CA SER A 328 2.23 -12.51 6.75
C SER A 328 1.92 -12.63 8.26
N ASP A 329 2.53 -13.60 8.96
CA ASP A 329 2.17 -13.93 10.35
C ASP A 329 3.36 -14.33 11.25
N SER A 330 4.46 -13.57 11.20
CA SER A 330 5.56 -13.77 12.16
C SER A 330 5.21 -13.19 13.54
N ASN A 331 5.47 -13.97 14.60
CA ASN A 331 5.27 -13.63 16.01
C ASN A 331 6.58 -13.56 16.82
N HIS A 332 7.72 -13.50 16.14
CA HIS A 332 9.04 -13.45 16.75
C HIS A 332 9.91 -12.41 16.05
N ILE A 333 10.98 -12.03 16.74
CA ILE A 333 12.13 -11.31 16.16
C ILE A 333 13.35 -12.21 16.20
N ILE A 334 14.37 -11.83 15.44
CA ILE A 334 15.69 -12.43 15.49
C ILE A 334 16.63 -11.43 16.17
N VAL A 335 17.32 -11.87 17.21
CA VAL A 335 18.35 -11.09 17.89
C VAL A 335 19.70 -11.70 17.54
N TYR A 336 20.61 -10.86 17.04
CA TYR A 336 22.00 -11.24 16.81
C TYR A 336 22.88 -10.74 17.96
N HIS A 337 23.64 -11.63 18.58
CA HIS A 337 24.61 -11.28 19.61
C HIS A 337 25.85 -12.18 19.53
N LYS A 338 27.03 -11.57 19.39
CA LYS A 338 28.34 -12.26 19.38
C LYS A 338 28.37 -13.52 18.49
N GLY A 339 27.97 -13.38 17.22
CA GLY A 339 28.00 -14.47 16.25
C GLY A 339 26.85 -15.47 16.35
N ARG A 340 25.88 -15.28 17.26
CA ARG A 340 24.75 -16.19 17.47
C ARG A 340 23.42 -15.50 17.18
N TYR A 341 22.50 -16.26 16.62
CA TYR A 341 21.12 -15.83 16.36
C TYR A 341 20.16 -16.46 17.36
N PHE A 342 19.32 -15.63 17.95
CA PHE A 342 18.30 -16.03 18.92
C PHE A 342 16.92 -15.68 18.39
N LYS A 343 15.99 -16.62 18.49
CA LYS A 343 14.58 -16.39 18.21
C LYS A 343 13.90 -15.93 19.48
N VAL A 344 13.37 -14.71 19.48
CA VAL A 344 12.66 -14.14 20.65
C VAL A 344 11.20 -13.95 20.31
N ILE A 345 10.31 -14.58 21.08
CA ILE A 345 8.87 -14.40 20.95
C ILE A 345 8.49 -13.00 21.44
N ILE A 346 7.67 -12.29 20.67
CA ILE A 346 7.30 -10.88 20.95
C ILE A 346 5.82 -10.70 21.30
N TYR A 347 5.06 -11.80 21.34
CA TYR A 347 3.62 -11.77 21.53
C TYR A 347 3.14 -12.95 22.39
N LYS A 348 2.38 -12.65 23.45
CA LYS A 348 1.67 -13.61 24.31
C LYS A 348 0.27 -13.05 24.63
N GLY A 349 -0.68 -13.21 23.70
CA GLY A 349 -2.01 -12.58 23.77
C GLY A 349 -2.01 -11.06 23.56
N ARG A 350 -0.91 -10.39 23.87
CA ARG A 350 -0.57 -8.99 23.60
C ARG A 350 0.91 -8.86 23.22
N ILE A 351 1.30 -7.70 22.71
CA ILE A 351 2.70 -7.33 22.58
C ILE A 351 3.35 -7.39 23.98
N LEU A 352 4.51 -8.01 24.09
CA LEU A 352 5.28 -8.05 25.33
C LEU A 352 5.72 -6.64 25.73
N LYS A 353 5.61 -6.29 27.01
CA LYS A 353 6.05 -5.01 27.57
C LYS A 353 7.57 -4.93 27.57
N PRO A 354 8.17 -3.73 27.62
CA PRO A 354 9.61 -3.57 27.69
C PRO A 354 10.26 -4.39 28.82
N CYS A 355 9.68 -4.45 30.02
CA CYS A 355 10.21 -5.25 31.12
C CYS A 355 10.21 -6.77 30.86
N GLU A 356 9.31 -7.27 30.01
CA GLU A 356 9.25 -8.68 29.61
C GLU A 356 10.22 -9.01 28.46
N LEU A 357 10.65 -7.99 27.71
CA LEU A 357 11.62 -8.09 26.62
C LEU A 357 13.06 -7.81 27.08
N GLN A 358 13.20 -7.14 28.23
CA GLN A 358 14.48 -6.86 28.87
C GLN A 358 14.98 -8.17 29.49
N VAL A 359 15.85 -8.86 28.77
CA VAL A 359 16.56 -10.07 29.22
C VAL A 359 18.01 -9.73 29.51
#